data_AF-A0A9W3JJ94-F1
#
_entry.id   AF-A0A9W3JJ94-F1
#
_cell.length_a   1.000
_cell.length_b   1.000
_cell.length_c   1.000
_cell.angle_alpha   90.00
_cell.angle_beta   90.00
_cell.angle_gamma   90.00
#
_symmetry.space_group_name_H-M   'P 1'
#
loop_
_entity.id
_entity.type
_entity.pdbx_description
1 polymer ?
#
loop_
_entity_poly.entity_id
_entity_poly.type
_entity_poly.pdbx_seq_one_letter_code
_entity_poly.pdbx_strand_id
1 'polypeptide(L)'
;MEQKIERAIQKLIDNGIFFRVNKNVLARHFLNDVLEVNVFQLNTEEISNKICEKYDYELEELPKGKEELFKLVAEEIMGLIADMEPYEVFNSEVLLVMEDLKKINSMIQKYEKQQQVKDIDRYEKIKYQYLVEKLNKAKNEVCDYMAENIKSYVYKKIKSKKKQHKDNLFSNIFYDITNLPYSFRGNEKEYEITVFAGLDYKFNHMTIKENMVLKSHYIHDKKNFHDLVDKYINSNDFCNDILSIIEGNHILNKRGMIKKAIEIYSEERMELFCQIIPLQIEGIIYDYCIELGISPSKIDRVPFDKKLEEIVAVDKNFKCHEYFMYDFIELRNTAAHGRLHNDVNYKDTANMLILDLLYLCEFVNSSNATPVNRMRNIVNEIEQENTQYGEWDAEIKVLEFINEYRKEPLPTFYDSNEGIQKIVKYAHSEDFLNYIKLKVMYPAYLTQGQLDDIRDILVYLKKSTELKEECTCLLKELPKNAIYNE
;
A
#
# COMPACT_ATOMS: atom_id res chain seq x y z
N MET A 1 9.46 -34.12 -5.48
CA MET A 1 9.02 -34.26 -6.88
C MET A 1 8.77 -32.88 -7.50
N GLU A 2 8.00 -32.02 -6.84
CA GLU A 2 7.71 -30.64 -7.26
C GLU A 2 8.95 -29.80 -7.63
N GLN A 3 10.03 -29.85 -6.85
CA GLN A 3 11.27 -29.12 -7.18
C GLN A 3 11.91 -29.55 -8.52
N LYS A 4 11.75 -30.81 -8.93
CA LYS A 4 12.25 -31.29 -10.23
C LYS A 4 11.36 -30.83 -11.38
N ILE A 5 10.04 -30.83 -11.17
CA ILE A 5 9.05 -30.30 -12.12
C ILE A 5 9.34 -28.82 -12.38
N GLU A 6 9.53 -28.03 -11.32
CA GLU A 6 9.82 -26.60 -11.45
C GLU A 6 11.14 -26.31 -12.17
N ARG A 7 12.21 -27.06 -11.89
CA ARG A 7 13.48 -26.91 -12.61
C ARG A 7 13.33 -27.19 -14.11
N ALA A 8 12.57 -28.21 -14.48
CA ALA A 8 12.33 -28.54 -15.88
C ALA A 8 11.48 -27.44 -16.58
N ILE A 9 10.47 -26.91 -15.90
CA ILE A 9 9.68 -25.79 -16.40
C ILE A 9 10.54 -24.54 -16.58
N GLN A 10 11.37 -24.20 -15.59
CA GLN A 10 12.27 -23.04 -15.67
C GLN A 10 13.24 -23.17 -16.86
N LYS A 11 13.77 -24.37 -17.13
CA LYS A 11 14.61 -24.62 -18.31
C LYS A 11 13.85 -24.38 -19.62
N LEU A 12 12.56 -24.71 -19.69
CA LEU A 12 11.71 -24.42 -20.87
C LEU A 12 11.44 -22.93 -21.03
N ILE A 13 11.32 -22.19 -19.93
CA ILE A 13 11.16 -20.72 -19.89
C ILE A 13 12.44 -20.01 -20.36
N ASP A 14 13.59 -20.45 -19.85
CA ASP A 14 14.91 -19.89 -20.16
C ASP A 14 15.25 -20.08 -21.65
N ASN A 15 15.01 -21.29 -22.17
CA ASN A 15 15.19 -21.61 -23.59
C ASN A 15 14.10 -21.01 -24.50
N GLY A 16 13.08 -20.34 -23.93
CA GLY A 16 12.01 -19.67 -24.64
C GLY A 16 10.98 -20.58 -25.31
N ILE A 17 11.07 -21.90 -25.12
CA ILE A 17 10.11 -22.88 -25.67
C ILE A 17 8.74 -22.67 -25.04
N PHE A 18 8.70 -22.38 -23.74
CA PHE A 18 7.46 -22.26 -22.95
C PHE A 18 6.44 -21.30 -23.57
N PHE A 19 6.89 -20.20 -24.19
CA PHE A 19 6.03 -19.15 -24.74
C PHE A 19 5.91 -19.20 -26.28
N ARG A 20 6.39 -20.27 -26.93
CA ARG A 20 6.42 -20.39 -28.40
C ARG A 20 5.55 -21.52 -28.96
N VAL A 21 5.12 -22.43 -28.10
CA VAL A 21 4.40 -23.65 -28.49
C VAL A 21 3.13 -23.82 -27.67
N ASN A 22 2.20 -24.64 -28.15
CA ASN A 22 1.01 -25.00 -27.40
C ASN A 22 1.32 -25.99 -26.26
N LYS A 23 0.38 -26.15 -25.34
CA LYS A 23 0.49 -27.02 -24.17
C LYS A 23 0.88 -28.46 -24.51
N ASN A 24 0.34 -29.02 -25.60
CA ASN A 24 0.64 -30.40 -25.99
C ASN A 24 2.11 -30.58 -26.39
N VAL A 25 2.66 -29.65 -27.18
CA VAL A 25 4.08 -29.67 -27.55
C VAL A 25 4.96 -29.35 -26.34
N LEU A 26 4.50 -28.44 -25.48
CA LEU A 26 5.20 -28.08 -24.24
C LEU A 26 5.32 -29.28 -23.28
N ALA A 27 4.23 -30.03 -23.09
CA ALA A 27 4.20 -31.27 -22.30
C ALA A 27 5.18 -32.32 -22.83
N ARG A 28 5.33 -32.42 -24.15
CA ARG A 28 6.32 -33.33 -24.76
C ARG A 28 7.75 -32.91 -24.46
N HIS A 29 8.08 -31.63 -24.58
CA HIS A 29 9.40 -31.11 -24.22
C HIS A 29 9.69 -31.28 -22.72
N PHE A 30 8.68 -31.05 -21.87
CA PHE A 30 8.77 -31.28 -20.44
C PHE A 30 9.06 -32.75 -20.12
N LEU A 31 8.28 -33.69 -20.67
CA LEU A 31 8.51 -35.12 -20.46
C LEU A 31 9.85 -35.58 -21.03
N ASN A 32 10.31 -35.00 -22.14
CA ASN A 32 11.62 -35.33 -22.71
C ASN A 32 12.78 -35.00 -21.75
N ASP A 33 12.67 -33.89 -21.03
CA ASP A 33 13.66 -33.48 -20.02
C ASP A 33 13.50 -34.29 -18.73
N VAL A 34 12.27 -34.44 -18.23
CA VAL A 34 12.05 -35.10 -16.94
C VAL A 34 12.18 -36.61 -17.04
N LEU A 35 11.71 -37.27 -18.10
CA LEU A 35 11.85 -38.72 -18.27
C LEU A 35 13.23 -39.13 -18.81
N GLU A 36 14.07 -38.18 -19.23
CA GLU A 36 15.39 -38.42 -19.83
C GLU A 36 15.33 -39.37 -21.05
N VAL A 37 14.23 -39.34 -21.81
CA VAL A 37 14.02 -40.15 -23.02
C VAL A 37 13.52 -39.29 -24.17
N ASN A 38 13.72 -39.76 -25.41
CA ASN A 38 13.21 -39.09 -26.59
C ASN A 38 11.70 -39.31 -26.77
N VAL A 39 10.88 -38.54 -26.06
CA VAL A 39 9.40 -38.59 -26.11
C VAL A 39 8.85 -38.32 -27.51
N PHE A 40 9.63 -37.71 -28.40
CA PHE A 40 9.21 -37.47 -29.77
C PHE A 40 9.21 -38.73 -30.65
N GLN A 41 9.94 -39.78 -30.26
CA GLN A 41 10.08 -41.03 -31.00
C GLN A 41 9.28 -42.19 -30.42
N LEU A 42 8.77 -42.06 -29.19
CA LEU A 42 8.02 -43.10 -28.50
C LEU A 42 6.53 -43.13 -28.90
N ASN A 43 5.91 -44.30 -28.81
CA ASN A 43 4.47 -44.47 -28.93
C ASN A 43 3.73 -44.10 -27.62
N THR A 44 2.41 -43.95 -27.66
CA THR A 44 1.62 -43.49 -26.50
C THR A 44 1.73 -44.45 -25.30
N GLU A 45 1.74 -45.76 -25.54
CA GLU A 45 1.81 -46.77 -24.49
C GLU A 45 3.17 -46.78 -23.77
N GLU A 46 4.26 -46.63 -24.52
CA GLU A 46 5.62 -46.47 -23.99
C GLU A 46 5.75 -45.20 -23.13
N ILE A 47 5.09 -44.11 -23.53
CA ILE A 47 5.08 -42.85 -22.77
C ILE A 47 4.24 -43.01 -21.50
N SER A 48 3.05 -43.61 -21.57
CA SER A 48 2.18 -43.86 -20.41
C SER A 48 2.87 -44.72 -19.36
N ASN A 49 3.52 -45.82 -19.77
CA ASN A 49 4.29 -46.67 -18.85
C ASN A 49 5.38 -45.88 -18.09
N LYS A 50 6.12 -45.00 -18.80
CA LYS A 50 7.14 -44.16 -18.18
C LYS A 50 6.58 -43.07 -17.27
N ILE A 51 5.37 -42.59 -17.53
CA ILE A 51 4.66 -41.66 -16.63
C ILE A 51 4.26 -42.39 -15.35
N CYS A 52 3.66 -43.57 -15.44
CA CYS A 52 3.30 -44.41 -14.29
C CYS A 52 4.51 -44.71 -13.41
N GLU A 53 5.63 -45.11 -14.00
CA GLU A 53 6.90 -45.37 -13.28
C GLU A 53 7.41 -44.17 -12.47
N LYS A 54 7.13 -42.94 -12.92
CA LYS A 54 7.74 -41.72 -12.36
C LYS A 54 6.80 -40.87 -11.51
N TYR A 55 5.51 -40.89 -11.78
CA TYR A 55 4.52 -39.97 -11.22
C TYR A 55 3.39 -40.64 -10.42
N ASP A 56 3.51 -41.93 -10.10
CA ASP A 56 2.56 -42.68 -9.24
C ASP A 56 1.11 -42.67 -9.78
N TYR A 57 0.96 -42.75 -11.11
CA TYR A 57 -0.31 -42.93 -11.81
C TYR A 57 -0.53 -44.41 -12.14
N GLU A 58 -1.77 -44.88 -12.06
CA GLU A 58 -2.15 -46.19 -12.61
C GLU A 58 -2.41 -46.10 -14.13
N LEU A 59 -2.14 -47.19 -14.87
CA LEU A 59 -2.26 -47.16 -16.33
C LEU A 59 -3.73 -46.97 -16.77
N GLU A 60 -4.69 -47.44 -15.98
CA GLU A 60 -6.12 -47.22 -16.19
C GLU A 60 -6.55 -45.75 -16.03
N GLU A 61 -5.78 -44.94 -15.29
CA GLU A 61 -6.08 -43.52 -15.04
C GLU A 61 -5.63 -42.62 -16.20
N LEU A 62 -4.72 -43.10 -17.05
CA LEU A 62 -4.16 -42.33 -18.15
C LEU A 62 -5.03 -42.39 -19.43
N PRO A 63 -5.22 -41.26 -20.12
CA PRO A 63 -5.91 -41.25 -21.41
C PRO A 63 -5.21 -42.11 -22.46
N LYS A 64 -5.99 -42.87 -23.23
CA LYS A 64 -5.48 -43.71 -24.34
C LYS A 64 -5.14 -42.89 -25.58
N GLY A 65 -5.77 -41.73 -25.73
CA GLY A 65 -5.52 -40.81 -26.84
C GLY A 65 -4.28 -39.96 -26.58
N LYS A 66 -3.48 -39.75 -27.64
CA LYS A 66 -2.18 -39.07 -27.55
C LYS A 66 -2.33 -37.59 -27.18
N GLU A 67 -3.37 -36.93 -27.66
CA GLU A 67 -3.61 -35.50 -27.39
C GLU A 67 -4.13 -35.31 -25.97
N GLU A 68 -5.06 -36.16 -25.52
CA GLU A 68 -5.61 -36.14 -24.17
C GLU A 68 -4.54 -36.44 -23.11
N LEU A 69 -3.59 -37.34 -23.41
CA LEU A 69 -2.47 -37.65 -22.52
C LEU A 69 -1.58 -36.42 -22.29
N PHE A 70 -1.18 -35.72 -23.35
CA PHE A 70 -0.33 -34.52 -23.20
C PHE A 70 -1.07 -33.34 -22.59
N LYS A 71 -2.39 -33.26 -22.80
CA LYS A 71 -3.24 -32.30 -22.10
C LYS A 71 -3.25 -32.57 -20.59
N LEU A 72 -3.44 -33.83 -20.17
CA LEU A 72 -3.36 -34.23 -18.76
C LEU A 72 -2.00 -33.86 -18.16
N VAL A 73 -0.90 -34.15 -18.88
CA VAL A 73 0.45 -33.79 -18.42
C VAL A 73 0.60 -32.27 -18.24
N ALA A 74 0.11 -31.47 -19.19
CA ALA A 74 0.16 -30.02 -19.07
C ALA A 74 -0.67 -29.48 -17.91
N GLU A 75 -1.86 -30.03 -17.66
CA GLU A 75 -2.81 -29.52 -16.67
C GLU A 75 -2.55 -30.03 -15.26
N GLU A 76 -2.31 -31.34 -15.10
CA GLU A 76 -2.18 -31.99 -13.79
C GLU A 76 -0.74 -32.08 -13.31
N ILE A 77 0.21 -32.44 -14.20
CA ILE A 77 1.61 -32.63 -13.81
C ILE A 77 2.38 -31.30 -13.85
N MET A 78 2.23 -30.52 -14.92
CA MET A 78 2.88 -29.21 -15.05
C MET A 78 2.10 -28.08 -14.37
N GLY A 79 0.82 -28.28 -14.05
CA GLY A 79 -0.02 -27.29 -13.39
C GLY A 79 -0.41 -26.09 -14.26
N LEU A 80 -0.52 -26.26 -15.58
CA LEU A 80 -0.88 -25.19 -16.53
C LEU A 80 -2.41 -25.09 -16.69
N ILE A 81 -3.05 -24.46 -15.70
CA ILE A 81 -4.50 -24.53 -15.48
C ILE A 81 -5.30 -23.49 -16.28
N ALA A 82 -4.66 -22.46 -16.85
CA ALA A 82 -5.36 -21.44 -17.63
C ALA A 82 -6.00 -22.01 -18.91
N ASP A 83 -7.23 -21.60 -19.25
CA ASP A 83 -7.93 -22.01 -20.49
C ASP A 83 -7.25 -21.54 -21.79
N MET A 84 -6.20 -20.71 -21.69
CA MET A 84 -5.45 -20.14 -22.81
C MET A 84 -4.09 -20.82 -22.98
N GLU A 85 -3.56 -20.75 -24.20
CA GLU A 85 -2.23 -21.26 -24.50
C GLU A 85 -1.14 -20.32 -23.93
N PRO A 86 0.01 -20.84 -23.45
CA PRO A 86 1.08 -20.02 -22.89
C PRO A 86 1.57 -18.90 -23.82
N TYR A 87 1.66 -19.16 -25.12
CA TYR A 87 2.05 -18.15 -26.11
C TYR A 87 0.98 -17.05 -26.27
N GLU A 88 -0.31 -17.36 -26.09
CA GLU A 88 -1.40 -16.38 -26.19
C GLU A 88 -1.37 -15.44 -25.00
N VAL A 89 -1.20 -15.99 -23.79
CA VAL A 89 -1.06 -15.18 -22.57
C VAL A 89 0.17 -14.28 -22.68
N PHE A 90 1.30 -14.82 -23.14
CA PHE A 90 2.52 -14.04 -23.35
C PHE A 90 2.33 -12.92 -24.38
N ASN A 91 1.77 -13.23 -25.55
CA ASN A 91 1.52 -12.24 -26.60
C ASN A 91 0.54 -11.16 -26.12
N SER A 92 -0.51 -11.54 -25.39
CA SER A 92 -1.46 -10.57 -24.82
C SER A 92 -0.76 -9.61 -23.85
N GLU A 93 0.13 -10.13 -23.01
CA GLU A 93 0.88 -9.32 -22.04
C GLU A 93 1.85 -8.38 -22.74
N VAL A 94 2.55 -8.85 -23.78
CA VAL A 94 3.43 -8.01 -24.61
C VAL A 94 2.64 -6.87 -25.26
N LEU A 95 1.45 -7.15 -25.81
CA LEU A 95 0.60 -6.13 -26.42
C LEU A 95 0.19 -5.06 -25.40
N LEU A 96 -0.25 -5.46 -24.20
CA LEU A 96 -0.58 -4.51 -23.13
C LEU A 96 0.62 -3.66 -22.72
N VAL A 97 1.82 -4.25 -22.61
CA VAL A 97 3.05 -3.51 -22.32
C VAL A 97 3.36 -2.48 -23.41
N MET A 98 3.20 -2.85 -24.69
CA MET A 98 3.40 -1.95 -25.81
C MET A 98 2.40 -0.79 -25.81
N GLU A 99 1.14 -1.05 -25.46
CA GLU A 99 0.11 -0.02 -25.30
C GLU A 99 0.46 0.97 -24.18
N ASP A 100 0.89 0.47 -23.02
CA ASP A 100 1.33 1.29 -21.90
C ASP A 100 2.53 2.16 -22.27
N LEU A 101 3.56 1.58 -22.91
CA LEU A 101 4.73 2.34 -23.39
C LEU A 101 4.34 3.41 -24.40
N LYS A 102 3.42 3.10 -25.32
CA LYS A 102 2.91 4.07 -26.30
C LYS A 102 2.22 5.24 -25.59
N LYS A 103 1.42 4.93 -24.57
CA LYS A 103 0.72 5.94 -23.76
C LYS A 103 1.68 6.82 -22.98
N ILE A 104 2.64 6.22 -22.27
CA ILE A 104 3.70 6.93 -21.54
C ILE A 104 4.46 7.87 -22.49
N ASN A 105 4.92 7.37 -23.64
CA ASN A 105 5.64 8.21 -24.61
C ASN A 105 4.76 9.35 -25.14
N SER A 106 3.47 9.11 -25.38
CA SER A 106 2.54 10.15 -25.80
C SER A 106 2.34 11.22 -24.72
N MET A 107 2.27 10.83 -23.45
CA MET A 107 2.16 11.77 -22.32
C MET A 107 3.44 12.58 -22.15
N ILE A 108 4.62 11.96 -22.24
CA ILE A 108 5.92 12.66 -22.21
C ILE A 108 5.97 13.73 -23.30
N GLN A 109 5.69 13.36 -24.55
CA GLN A 109 5.70 14.30 -25.68
C GLN A 109 4.68 15.44 -25.48
N LYS A 110 3.50 15.13 -24.94
CA LYS A 110 2.47 16.14 -24.63
C LYS A 110 3.02 17.14 -23.61
N TYR A 111 3.59 16.68 -22.50
CA TYR A 111 4.05 17.54 -21.42
C TYR A 111 5.33 18.30 -21.76
N GLU A 112 6.26 17.72 -22.51
CA GLU A 112 7.44 18.43 -23.04
C GLU A 112 7.04 19.59 -23.96
N LYS A 113 6.02 19.39 -24.81
CA LYS A 113 5.47 20.48 -25.63
C LYS A 113 4.86 21.60 -24.79
N GLN A 114 4.13 21.26 -23.72
CA GLN A 114 3.55 22.27 -22.83
C GLN A 114 4.65 23.10 -22.13
N GLN A 115 5.78 22.49 -21.76
CA GLN A 115 6.92 23.22 -21.17
C GLN A 115 7.58 24.24 -22.10
N GLN A 116 7.42 24.10 -23.41
CA GLN A 116 8.00 24.97 -24.43
C GLN A 116 7.08 26.15 -24.80
N VAL A 117 5.85 26.21 -24.24
CA VAL A 117 4.93 27.31 -24.46
C VAL A 117 5.58 28.61 -23.98
N LYS A 118 5.58 29.62 -24.85
CA LYS A 118 6.09 30.96 -24.53
C LYS A 118 5.23 31.56 -23.42
N ASP A 119 5.87 32.17 -22.43
CA ASP A 119 5.21 32.82 -21.28
C ASP A 119 4.45 31.86 -20.35
N ILE A 120 4.80 30.56 -20.33
CA ILE A 120 4.27 29.62 -19.33
C ILE A 120 4.63 30.05 -17.91
N ASP A 121 3.65 29.97 -17.01
CA ASP A 121 3.85 30.21 -15.59
C ASP A 121 4.92 29.27 -15.00
N ARG A 122 5.69 29.79 -14.03
CA ARG A 122 6.79 29.04 -13.41
C ARG A 122 6.31 27.79 -12.70
N TYR A 123 5.23 27.86 -11.92
CA TYR A 123 4.72 26.71 -11.17
C TYR A 123 4.16 25.66 -12.13
N GLU A 124 3.41 26.10 -13.15
CA GLU A 124 2.88 25.22 -14.19
C GLU A 124 4.00 24.49 -14.96
N LYS A 125 5.09 25.19 -15.29
CA LYS A 125 6.26 24.57 -15.92
C LYS A 125 6.89 23.48 -15.05
N ILE A 126 7.03 23.72 -13.74
CA ILE A 126 7.62 22.74 -12.82
C ILE A 126 6.73 21.49 -12.71
N LYS A 127 5.40 21.63 -12.70
CA LYS A 127 4.46 20.50 -12.72
C LYS A 127 4.67 19.59 -13.92
N TYR A 128 4.78 20.16 -15.13
CA TYR A 128 5.08 19.36 -16.33
C TYR A 128 6.45 18.71 -16.27
N GLN A 129 7.46 19.41 -15.75
CA GLN A 129 8.79 18.82 -15.56
C GLN A 129 8.73 17.60 -14.64
N TYR A 130 8.06 17.71 -13.49
CA TYR A 130 7.85 16.61 -12.56
C TYR A 130 7.15 15.42 -13.23
N LEU A 131 6.07 15.65 -13.98
CA LEU A 131 5.35 14.56 -14.67
C LEU A 131 6.22 13.89 -15.72
N VAL A 132 7.05 14.63 -16.46
CA VAL A 132 8.00 14.05 -17.43
C VAL A 132 9.05 13.20 -16.71
N GLU A 133 9.61 13.67 -15.59
CA GLU A 133 10.56 12.88 -14.79
C GLU A 133 9.89 11.60 -14.22
N LYS A 134 8.66 11.72 -13.70
CA LYS A 134 7.87 10.59 -13.19
C LYS A 134 7.54 9.56 -14.28
N LEU A 135 7.13 10.02 -15.47
CA LEU A 135 6.84 9.18 -16.63
C LEU A 135 8.09 8.49 -17.18
N ASN A 136 9.26 9.15 -17.17
CA ASN A 136 10.51 8.51 -17.58
C ASN A 136 10.92 7.39 -16.61
N LYS A 137 10.71 7.58 -15.29
CA LYS A 137 10.91 6.49 -14.31
C LYS A 137 9.97 5.31 -14.58
N ALA A 138 8.68 5.58 -14.81
CA ALA A 138 7.71 4.54 -15.16
C ALA A 138 8.05 3.83 -16.47
N LYS A 139 8.55 4.56 -17.48
CA LYS A 139 9.04 3.97 -18.73
C LYS A 139 10.16 2.97 -18.48
N ASN A 140 11.13 3.32 -17.64
CA ASN A 140 12.23 2.43 -17.27
C ASN A 140 11.71 1.19 -16.52
N GLU A 141 10.82 1.37 -15.54
CA GLU A 141 10.18 0.26 -14.80
C GLU A 141 9.47 -0.73 -15.76
N VAL A 142 8.77 -0.21 -16.77
CA VAL A 142 8.10 -1.04 -17.79
C VAL A 142 9.11 -1.77 -18.67
N CYS A 143 10.20 -1.12 -19.06
CA CYS A 143 11.29 -1.75 -19.82
C CYS A 143 11.98 -2.86 -19.01
N ASP A 144 12.27 -2.62 -17.74
CA ASP A 144 12.89 -3.59 -16.83
C ASP A 144 11.95 -4.79 -16.63
N TYR A 145 10.65 -4.54 -16.44
CA TYR A 145 9.64 -5.58 -16.41
C TYR A 145 9.64 -6.43 -17.69
N MET A 146 9.66 -5.79 -18.86
CA MET A 146 9.69 -6.48 -20.14
C MET A 146 10.97 -7.31 -20.35
N ALA A 147 12.11 -6.84 -19.86
CA ALA A 147 13.39 -7.52 -20.00
C ALA A 147 13.52 -8.72 -19.06
N GLU A 148 13.10 -8.57 -17.80
CA GLU A 148 13.47 -9.50 -16.72
C GLU A 148 12.28 -10.29 -16.17
N ASN A 149 11.09 -9.67 -16.08
CA ASN A 149 10.00 -10.16 -15.24
C ASN A 149 8.78 -10.69 -16.00
N ILE A 150 8.58 -10.29 -17.26
CA ILE A 150 7.40 -10.64 -18.05
C ILE A 150 7.17 -12.17 -18.15
N LYS A 151 8.24 -12.95 -18.33
CA LYS A 151 8.16 -14.42 -18.41
C LYS A 151 7.66 -15.02 -17.09
N SER A 152 8.22 -14.58 -15.97
CA SER A 152 7.83 -15.05 -14.63
C SER A 152 6.40 -14.65 -14.30
N TYR A 153 6.01 -13.42 -14.64
CA TYR A 153 4.64 -12.92 -14.46
C TYR A 153 3.63 -13.75 -15.27
N VAL A 154 3.88 -13.95 -16.56
CA VAL A 154 3.02 -14.76 -17.43
C VAL A 154 2.94 -16.21 -16.94
N TYR A 155 4.06 -16.80 -16.52
CA TYR A 155 4.07 -18.14 -15.94
C TYR A 155 3.18 -18.24 -14.70
N LYS A 156 3.30 -17.30 -13.74
CA LYS A 156 2.42 -17.24 -12.56
C LYS A 156 0.95 -17.11 -12.92
N LYS A 157 0.64 -16.29 -13.93
CA LYS A 157 -0.72 -16.08 -14.46
C LYS A 157 -1.31 -17.34 -15.11
N ILE A 158 -0.47 -18.19 -15.71
CA ILE A 158 -0.89 -19.47 -16.31
C ILE A 158 -1.10 -20.54 -15.24
N LYS A 159 -0.28 -20.52 -14.18
CA LYS A 159 -0.31 -21.51 -13.09
C LYS A 159 -1.41 -21.21 -12.05
N SER A 160 -1.80 -19.95 -11.88
CA SER A 160 -2.82 -19.60 -10.90
C SER A 160 -4.14 -20.28 -11.27
N LYS A 161 -4.65 -21.13 -10.36
CA LYS A 161 -6.04 -21.57 -10.43
C LYS A 161 -6.88 -20.30 -10.46
N LYS A 162 -7.45 -19.95 -11.60
CA LYS A 162 -8.76 -19.31 -11.59
C LYS A 162 -9.67 -20.33 -10.90
N LYS A 163 -9.75 -20.28 -9.58
CA LYS A 163 -10.96 -20.68 -8.90
C LYS A 163 -12.03 -19.82 -9.55
N GLN A 164 -12.66 -20.33 -10.60
CA GLN A 164 -13.98 -19.89 -11.02
C GLN A 164 -14.91 -20.23 -9.85
N HIS A 165 -14.77 -19.52 -8.73
CA HIS A 165 -15.91 -19.27 -7.87
C HIS A 165 -16.85 -18.46 -8.75
N LYS A 166 -17.82 -19.16 -9.33
CA LYS A 166 -18.83 -18.61 -10.23
C LYS A 166 -19.66 -17.48 -9.61
N ASP A 167 -19.47 -17.15 -8.33
CA ASP A 167 -20.34 -16.23 -7.60
C ASP A 167 -19.71 -14.98 -6.98
N ASN A 168 -18.39 -14.73 -7.11
CA ASN A 168 -17.82 -13.49 -6.58
C ASN A 168 -17.15 -12.64 -7.68
N LEU A 169 -17.98 -11.86 -8.36
CA LEU A 169 -17.59 -10.83 -9.34
C LEU A 169 -16.53 -9.85 -8.76
N PHE A 170 -16.51 -9.68 -7.43
CA PHE A 170 -15.56 -8.81 -6.73
C PHE A 170 -14.20 -9.45 -6.45
N SER A 171 -14.10 -10.75 -6.12
CA SER A 171 -12.83 -11.36 -5.70
C SER A 171 -11.80 -11.49 -6.83
N ASN A 172 -12.27 -11.68 -8.06
CA ASN A 172 -11.38 -11.74 -9.24
C ASN A 172 -10.81 -10.35 -9.59
N ILE A 173 -11.58 -9.28 -9.36
CA ILE A 173 -11.13 -7.90 -9.55
C ILE A 173 -10.03 -7.55 -8.55
N PHE A 174 -10.16 -7.95 -7.28
CA PHE A 174 -9.14 -7.69 -6.26
C PHE A 174 -7.83 -8.47 -6.47
N TYR A 175 -7.89 -9.70 -7.00
CA TYR A 175 -6.67 -10.49 -7.27
C TYR A 175 -5.88 -9.94 -8.47
N ASP A 176 -6.56 -9.44 -9.51
CA ASP A 176 -5.92 -8.82 -10.68
C ASP A 176 -5.38 -7.41 -10.36
N ILE A 177 -5.97 -6.68 -9.40
CA ILE A 177 -5.49 -5.35 -8.97
C ILE A 177 -4.27 -5.45 -8.03
N THR A 178 -4.15 -6.52 -7.24
CA THR A 178 -3.05 -6.68 -6.25
C THR A 178 -1.76 -7.26 -6.83
N ASN A 179 -1.82 -7.89 -8.02
CA ASN A 179 -0.67 -8.43 -8.73
C ASN A 179 -0.41 -7.69 -10.04
N LEU A 180 -0.29 -6.36 -10.00
CA LEU A 180 0.07 -5.60 -11.19
C LEU A 180 1.58 -5.59 -11.41
N PRO A 181 2.05 -5.66 -12.68
CA PRO A 181 3.46 -5.83 -12.99
C PRO A 181 4.32 -4.59 -12.73
N TYR A 182 3.71 -3.40 -12.75
CA TYR A 182 4.38 -2.11 -12.51
C TYR A 182 3.34 -1.02 -12.20
N SER A 183 3.84 0.08 -11.64
CA SER A 183 3.03 1.15 -11.05
C SER A 183 2.10 1.84 -12.06
N PHE A 184 2.59 2.13 -13.27
CA PHE A 184 1.81 2.84 -14.30
C PHE A 184 0.50 2.12 -14.67
N ARG A 185 0.50 0.79 -14.75
CA ARG A 185 -0.69 0.01 -15.11
C ARG A 185 -1.78 0.05 -14.05
N GLY A 186 -1.39 0.17 -12.78
CA GLY A 186 -2.34 0.24 -11.66
C GLY A 186 -2.85 1.63 -11.37
N ASN A 187 -2.05 2.66 -11.66
CA ASN A 187 -2.42 4.01 -11.29
C ASN A 187 -2.01 5.05 -12.33
N GLU A 188 -2.55 4.94 -13.53
CA GLU A 188 -2.28 5.89 -14.61
C GLU A 188 -2.62 7.35 -14.23
N LYS A 189 -3.66 7.56 -13.42
CA LYS A 189 -4.13 8.89 -13.00
C LYS A 189 -3.05 9.68 -12.24
N GLU A 190 -2.14 9.00 -11.56
CA GLU A 190 -1.00 9.61 -10.88
C GLU A 190 0.03 10.26 -11.82
N TYR A 191 -0.09 10.03 -13.13
CA TYR A 191 0.76 10.60 -14.17
C TYR A 191 0.06 11.71 -14.95
N GLU A 192 -1.20 12.02 -14.63
CA GLU A 192 -1.98 13.09 -15.24
C GLU A 192 -1.80 14.41 -14.50
N ILE A 193 -2.03 15.55 -15.19
CA ILE A 193 -1.98 16.90 -14.59
C ILE A 193 -3.00 17.09 -13.46
N THR A 194 -4.08 16.30 -13.46
CA THR A 194 -5.12 16.32 -12.44
C THR A 194 -4.63 15.84 -11.07
N VAL A 195 -3.50 15.14 -10.99
CA VAL A 195 -2.90 14.71 -9.71
C VAL A 195 -2.59 15.90 -8.80
N PHE A 196 -2.21 17.04 -9.38
CA PHE A 196 -1.89 18.25 -8.64
C PHE A 196 -3.12 18.96 -8.09
N ALA A 197 -4.34 18.61 -8.52
CA ALA A 197 -5.58 19.24 -8.06
C ALA A 197 -6.10 18.66 -6.73
N GLY A 198 -5.54 17.51 -6.31
CA GLY A 198 -5.84 16.90 -5.03
C GLY A 198 -7.26 16.36 -4.84
N LEU A 199 -7.99 16.15 -5.95
CA LEU A 199 -9.40 15.74 -5.91
C LEU A 199 -9.60 14.34 -5.30
N ASP A 200 -8.64 13.43 -5.45
CA ASP A 200 -8.79 12.06 -4.94
C ASP A 200 -8.80 11.99 -3.42
N TYR A 201 -8.14 12.91 -2.73
CA TYR A 201 -8.04 12.86 -1.27
C TYR A 201 -8.98 13.85 -0.57
N LYS A 202 -9.33 14.98 -1.20
CA LYS A 202 -10.32 15.94 -0.65
C LYS A 202 -11.74 15.39 -0.61
N PHE A 203 -12.04 14.42 -1.47
CA PHE A 203 -13.39 13.87 -1.68
C PHE A 203 -13.44 12.36 -1.39
N ASN A 204 -12.72 11.92 -0.36
CA ASN A 204 -12.62 10.53 0.07
C ASN A 204 -13.96 9.92 0.56
N HIS A 205 -14.93 10.73 0.96
CA HIS A 205 -16.27 10.29 1.37
C HIS A 205 -17.28 10.20 0.20
N MET A 206 -16.89 10.56 -1.02
CA MET A 206 -17.76 10.45 -2.20
C MET A 206 -17.77 9.02 -2.77
N THR A 207 -18.90 8.61 -3.36
CA THR A 207 -18.94 7.40 -4.17
C THR A 207 -18.08 7.56 -5.43
N ILE A 208 -17.62 6.43 -5.99
CA ILE A 208 -16.84 6.42 -7.24
C ILE A 208 -17.54 7.21 -8.36
N LYS A 209 -18.87 7.08 -8.46
CA LYS A 209 -19.68 7.75 -9.49
C LYS A 209 -19.71 9.27 -9.28
N GLU A 210 -19.91 9.73 -8.04
CA GLU A 210 -19.92 11.15 -7.72
C GLU A 210 -18.55 11.78 -7.97
N ASN A 211 -17.48 11.10 -7.57
CA ASN A 211 -16.11 11.57 -7.80
C ASN A 211 -15.79 11.69 -9.31
N MET A 212 -16.24 10.72 -10.14
CA MET A 212 -16.09 10.84 -11.60
C MET A 212 -16.80 12.09 -12.17
N VAL A 213 -18.02 12.37 -11.71
CA VAL A 213 -18.78 13.57 -12.12
C VAL A 213 -18.08 14.85 -11.68
N LEU A 214 -17.62 14.90 -10.42
CA LEU A 214 -16.87 16.02 -9.87
C LEU A 214 -15.61 16.31 -10.70
N LYS A 215 -14.81 15.28 -11.00
CA LYS A 215 -13.60 15.41 -11.82
C LYS A 215 -13.89 15.91 -13.24
N SER A 216 -14.97 15.44 -13.84
CA SER A 216 -15.40 15.93 -15.15
C SER A 216 -15.73 17.43 -15.11
N HIS A 217 -16.48 17.88 -14.11
CA HIS A 217 -16.78 19.31 -13.94
C HIS A 217 -15.52 20.13 -13.61
N TYR A 218 -14.60 19.60 -12.81
CA TYR A 218 -13.33 20.30 -12.54
C TYR A 218 -12.56 20.67 -13.82
N ILE A 219 -12.63 19.81 -14.85
CA ILE A 219 -11.96 20.02 -16.14
C ILE A 219 -12.80 20.92 -17.07
N HIS A 220 -14.10 20.69 -17.16
CA HIS A 220 -14.94 21.27 -18.22
C HIS A 220 -15.87 22.40 -17.77
N ASP A 221 -16.18 22.48 -16.47
CA ASP A 221 -17.21 23.39 -15.93
C ASP A 221 -16.95 23.74 -14.46
N LYS A 222 -16.14 24.78 -14.25
CA LYS A 222 -15.74 25.24 -12.91
C LYS A 222 -16.93 25.65 -12.04
N LYS A 223 -17.99 26.21 -12.62
CA LYS A 223 -19.16 26.64 -11.85
C LYS A 223 -19.87 25.44 -11.24
N ASN A 224 -20.23 24.46 -12.06
CA ASN A 224 -20.87 23.24 -11.56
C ASN A 224 -19.95 22.44 -10.63
N PHE A 225 -18.63 22.51 -10.81
CA PHE A 225 -17.68 21.96 -9.85
C PHE A 225 -17.86 22.61 -8.47
N HIS A 226 -17.83 23.93 -8.36
CA HIS A 226 -17.99 24.63 -7.09
C HIS A 226 -19.37 24.41 -6.46
N ASP A 227 -20.44 24.37 -7.26
CA ASP A 227 -21.79 24.03 -6.76
C ASP A 227 -21.84 22.61 -6.13
N LEU A 228 -21.11 21.64 -6.71
CA LEU A 228 -20.98 20.30 -6.13
C LEU A 228 -20.13 20.27 -4.86
N VAL A 229 -19.05 21.07 -4.80
CA VAL A 229 -18.22 21.21 -3.60
C VAL A 229 -19.03 21.80 -2.46
N ASP A 230 -19.78 22.87 -2.72
CA ASP A 230 -20.69 23.50 -1.75
C ASP A 230 -21.71 22.48 -1.22
N LYS A 231 -22.33 21.71 -2.11
CA LYS A 231 -23.27 20.66 -1.72
C LYS A 231 -22.59 19.59 -0.86
N TYR A 232 -21.39 19.15 -1.23
CA TYR A 232 -20.64 18.15 -0.49
C TYR A 232 -20.31 18.62 0.93
N ILE A 233 -19.82 19.85 1.08
CA ILE A 233 -19.52 20.43 2.39
C ILE A 233 -20.79 20.62 3.21
N ASN A 234 -21.85 21.18 2.63
CA ASN A 234 -23.09 21.41 3.38
C ASN A 234 -23.84 20.13 3.76
N SER A 235 -23.58 19.02 3.06
CA SER A 235 -24.21 17.72 3.37
C SER A 235 -23.46 16.93 4.44
N ASN A 236 -22.29 17.38 4.87
CA ASN A 236 -21.43 16.70 5.83
C ASN A 236 -21.01 17.65 6.95
N ASP A 237 -20.78 17.13 8.16
CA ASP A 237 -20.47 17.97 9.32
C ASP A 237 -18.95 18.13 9.53
N PHE A 238 -18.24 18.50 8.46
CA PHE A 238 -16.77 18.50 8.44
C PHE A 238 -16.13 19.40 9.50
N CYS A 239 -16.79 20.50 9.88
CA CYS A 239 -16.29 21.37 10.95
C CYS A 239 -16.24 20.63 12.29
N ASN A 240 -17.32 19.91 12.65
CA ASN A 240 -17.37 19.13 13.88
C ASN A 240 -16.46 17.91 13.82
N ASP A 241 -16.34 17.26 12.64
CA ASP A 241 -15.39 16.15 12.44
C ASP A 241 -13.94 16.61 12.70
N ILE A 242 -13.54 17.75 12.13
CA ILE A 242 -12.20 18.33 12.35
C ILE A 242 -11.99 18.66 13.83
N LEU A 243 -12.97 19.31 14.47
CA LEU A 243 -12.86 19.67 15.89
C LEU A 243 -12.74 18.44 16.79
N SER A 244 -13.52 17.39 16.53
CA SER A 244 -13.46 16.12 17.24
C SER A 244 -12.09 15.46 17.10
N ILE A 245 -11.52 15.44 15.89
CA ILE A 245 -10.19 14.91 15.64
C ILE A 245 -9.11 15.71 16.39
N ILE A 246 -9.19 17.04 16.36
CA ILE A 246 -8.27 17.93 17.10
C ILE A 246 -8.36 17.69 18.60
N GLU A 247 -9.55 17.43 19.12
CA GLU A 247 -9.77 17.16 20.53
C GLU A 247 -9.28 15.80 20.98
N GLY A 248 -9.22 14.81 20.08
CA GLY A 248 -8.75 13.46 20.37
C GLY A 248 -7.28 13.17 20.04
N ASN A 249 -6.54 14.13 19.46
CA ASN A 249 -5.17 13.91 18.98
C ASN A 249 -4.15 14.83 19.68
N HIS A 250 -3.11 14.24 20.28
CA HIS A 250 -2.13 14.96 21.10
C HIS A 250 -1.27 15.99 20.34
N ILE A 251 -1.11 15.86 19.02
CA ILE A 251 -0.38 16.81 18.17
C ILE A 251 -1.32 17.96 17.80
N LEU A 252 -2.47 17.61 17.23
CA LEU A 252 -3.43 18.58 16.71
C LEU A 252 -4.01 19.44 17.84
N ASN A 253 -4.26 18.87 19.02
CA ASN A 253 -4.82 19.57 20.18
C ASN A 253 -3.98 20.77 20.63
N LYS A 254 -2.65 20.70 20.48
CA LYS A 254 -1.73 21.79 20.84
C LYS A 254 -1.92 23.03 19.96
N ARG A 255 -2.54 22.90 18.78
CA ARG A 255 -2.76 23.98 17.81
C ARG A 255 -4.11 24.65 18.01
N GLY A 256 -4.27 25.39 19.11
CA GLY A 256 -5.50 26.13 19.42
C GLY A 256 -5.94 27.13 18.34
N MET A 257 -5.04 27.58 17.46
CA MET A 257 -5.39 28.45 16.31
C MET A 257 -6.24 27.74 15.26
N ILE A 258 -6.17 26.41 15.13
CA ILE A 258 -7.01 25.68 14.18
C ILE A 258 -8.48 25.79 14.61
N LYS A 259 -8.79 25.61 15.90
CA LYS A 259 -10.16 25.77 16.42
C LYS A 259 -10.75 27.14 16.09
N LYS A 260 -9.96 28.20 16.29
CA LYS A 260 -10.34 29.57 15.89
C LYS A 260 -10.53 29.72 14.38
N ALA A 261 -9.72 29.06 13.56
CA ALA A 261 -9.89 29.07 12.12
C ALA A 261 -11.22 28.41 11.70
N ILE A 262 -11.62 27.32 12.36
CA ILE A 262 -12.94 26.70 12.14
C ILE A 262 -14.07 27.65 12.49
N GLU A 263 -14.00 28.35 13.64
CA GLU A 263 -14.98 29.37 14.01
C GLU A 263 -15.08 30.48 12.94
N ILE A 264 -13.94 30.97 12.45
CA ILE A 264 -13.88 31.99 11.38
C ILE A 264 -14.56 31.48 10.08
N TYR A 265 -14.36 30.21 9.74
CA TYR A 265 -15.00 29.58 8.59
C TYR A 265 -16.52 29.48 8.78
N SER A 266 -16.98 29.02 9.95
CA SER A 266 -18.40 28.91 10.29
C SER A 266 -19.13 30.25 10.34
N GLU A 267 -18.42 31.34 10.63
CA GLU A 267 -18.93 32.72 10.58
C GLU A 267 -18.89 33.33 9.17
N GLU A 268 -18.59 32.54 8.14
CA GLU A 268 -18.46 32.96 6.74
C GLU A 268 -17.39 34.03 6.47
N ARG A 269 -16.42 34.20 7.37
CA ARG A 269 -15.29 35.12 7.20
C ARG A 269 -14.19 34.50 6.33
N MET A 270 -14.56 34.15 5.09
CA MET A 270 -13.76 33.32 4.18
C MET A 270 -12.37 33.91 3.85
N GLU A 271 -12.26 35.23 3.70
CA GLU A 271 -10.98 35.89 3.43
C GLU A 271 -9.97 35.65 4.57
N LEU A 272 -10.41 35.83 5.81
CA LEU A 272 -9.57 35.63 6.98
C LEU A 272 -9.20 34.15 7.14
N PHE A 273 -10.15 33.25 6.88
CA PHE A 273 -9.88 31.81 6.87
C PHE A 273 -8.79 31.46 5.85
N CYS A 274 -8.90 31.93 4.60
CA CYS A 274 -7.93 31.69 3.53
C CYS A 274 -6.52 32.19 3.87
N GLN A 275 -6.39 33.21 4.72
CA GLN A 275 -5.09 33.73 5.15
C GLN A 275 -4.48 32.90 6.28
N ILE A 276 -5.30 32.40 7.21
CA ILE A 276 -4.82 31.69 8.41
C ILE A 276 -4.52 30.24 8.12
N ILE A 277 -5.41 29.55 7.40
CA ILE A 277 -5.38 28.10 7.35
C ILE A 277 -4.19 27.49 6.60
N PRO A 278 -3.64 28.09 5.52
CA PRO A 278 -2.45 27.53 4.88
C PRO A 278 -1.24 27.46 5.82
N LEU A 279 -1.10 28.44 6.72
CA LEU A 279 -0.05 28.45 7.75
C LEU A 279 -0.28 27.37 8.81
N GLN A 280 -1.54 27.11 9.18
CA GLN A 280 -1.86 26.04 10.13
C GLN A 280 -1.62 24.66 9.53
N ILE A 281 -1.99 24.46 8.26
CA ILE A 281 -1.69 23.23 7.51
C ILE A 281 -0.19 22.96 7.47
N GLU A 282 0.63 23.96 7.15
CA GLU A 282 2.09 23.80 7.21
C GLU A 282 2.58 23.45 8.62
N GLY A 283 1.95 24.06 9.63
CA GLY A 283 2.20 23.73 11.01
C GLY A 283 1.90 22.26 11.34
N ILE A 284 0.77 21.71 10.89
CA ILE A 284 0.41 20.30 11.10
C ILE A 284 1.47 19.40 10.46
N ILE A 285 1.88 19.70 9.23
CA ILE A 285 2.92 18.96 8.50
C ILE A 285 4.25 19.00 9.24
N TYR A 286 4.64 20.16 9.80
CA TYR A 286 5.84 20.27 10.60
C TYR A 286 5.79 19.38 11.85
N ASP A 287 4.69 19.42 12.61
CA ASP A 287 4.56 18.60 13.81
C ASP A 287 4.52 17.10 13.46
N TYR A 288 3.91 16.75 12.33
CA TYR A 288 3.91 15.38 11.83
C TYR A 288 5.32 14.90 11.47
N CYS A 289 6.17 15.75 10.89
CA CYS A 289 7.58 15.40 10.66
C CYS A 289 8.30 15.06 11.97
N ILE A 290 8.07 15.86 13.02
CA ILE A 290 8.65 15.62 14.35
C ILE A 290 8.18 14.27 14.90
N GLU A 291 6.88 13.98 14.80
CA GLU A 291 6.28 12.72 15.26
C GLU A 291 6.83 11.49 14.50
N LEU A 292 7.17 11.65 13.22
CA LEU A 292 7.86 10.62 12.43
C LEU A 292 9.32 10.41 12.83
N GLY A 293 9.83 11.16 13.82
CA GLY A 293 11.22 11.10 14.27
C GLY A 293 12.21 11.81 13.34
N ILE A 294 11.73 12.68 12.45
CA ILE A 294 12.61 13.45 11.57
C ILE A 294 13.29 14.55 12.40
N SER A 295 14.62 14.57 12.38
CA SER A 295 15.41 15.55 13.13
C SER A 295 15.02 16.99 12.76
N PRO A 296 14.84 17.90 13.75
CA PRO A 296 14.60 19.32 13.51
C PRO A 296 15.62 19.94 12.56
N SER A 297 16.88 19.50 12.59
CA SER A 297 17.93 20.01 11.68
C SER A 297 17.64 19.81 10.19
N LYS A 298 16.77 18.86 9.83
CA LYS A 298 16.38 18.58 8.45
C LYS A 298 15.13 19.34 8.01
N ILE A 299 14.31 19.80 8.95
CA ILE A 299 12.99 20.40 8.68
C ILE A 299 12.88 21.86 9.16
N ASP A 300 13.81 22.31 10.00
CA ASP A 300 13.88 23.69 10.45
C ASP A 300 14.47 24.56 9.35
N ARG A 301 13.78 25.67 9.05
CA ARG A 301 14.20 26.68 8.06
C ARG A 301 14.41 26.14 6.63
N VAL A 302 13.93 24.94 6.34
CA VAL A 302 13.81 24.44 4.96
C VAL A 302 12.45 24.84 4.37
N PRO A 303 12.34 24.95 3.05
CA PRO A 303 11.06 25.25 2.42
C PRO A 303 10.07 24.09 2.56
N PHE A 304 8.79 24.37 2.32
CA PHE A 304 7.69 23.45 2.60
C PHE A 304 7.75 22.15 1.80
N ASP A 305 8.19 22.21 0.56
CA ASP A 305 8.44 21.06 -0.32
C ASP A 305 9.40 20.04 0.32
N LYS A 306 10.48 20.51 0.97
CA LYS A 306 11.45 19.64 1.65
C LYS A 306 10.88 18.90 2.85
N LYS A 307 9.91 19.49 3.55
CA LYS A 307 9.21 18.81 4.65
C LYS A 307 8.37 17.64 4.11
N LEU A 308 7.69 17.84 2.98
CA LEU A 308 6.91 16.80 2.32
C LEU A 308 7.79 15.66 1.80
N GLU A 309 8.96 15.98 1.22
CA GLU A 309 9.92 14.97 0.77
C GLU A 309 10.38 14.05 1.92
N GLU A 310 10.67 14.61 3.10
CA GLU A 310 11.05 13.81 4.28
C GLU A 310 9.87 12.96 4.80
N ILE A 311 8.63 13.45 4.74
CA ILE A 311 7.44 12.64 5.08
C ILE A 311 7.33 11.45 4.14
N VAL A 312 7.35 11.65 2.82
CA VAL A 312 7.17 10.57 1.83
C VAL A 312 8.28 9.52 1.92
N ALA A 313 9.48 9.92 2.37
CA ALA A 313 10.59 9.00 2.60
C ALA A 313 10.33 8.03 3.77
N VAL A 314 9.57 8.45 4.79
CA VAL A 314 9.27 7.66 6.00
C VAL A 314 7.88 7.01 5.92
N ASP A 315 6.86 7.78 5.56
CA ASP A 315 5.47 7.37 5.45
C ASP A 315 5.00 7.37 3.99
N LYS A 316 5.12 6.20 3.36
CA LYS A 316 4.70 5.97 1.97
C LYS A 316 3.19 6.07 1.76
N ASN A 317 2.38 6.11 2.84
CA ASN A 317 0.93 6.25 2.72
C ASN A 317 0.48 7.70 2.54
N PHE A 318 1.39 8.67 2.66
CA PHE A 318 1.12 10.08 2.39
C PHE A 318 0.97 10.35 0.88
N LYS A 319 -0.20 9.99 0.33
CA LYS A 319 -0.48 9.99 -1.12
C LYS A 319 -0.88 11.33 -1.74
N CYS A 320 -0.99 12.39 -0.95
CA CYS A 320 -1.37 13.73 -1.42
C CYS A 320 -0.16 14.61 -1.75
N HIS A 321 1.05 14.03 -1.81
CA HIS A 321 2.29 14.81 -1.87
C HIS A 321 2.38 15.69 -3.11
N GLU A 322 1.88 15.26 -4.28
CA GLU A 322 1.89 16.11 -5.48
C GLU A 322 1.08 17.39 -5.29
N TYR A 323 -0.13 17.32 -4.73
CA TYR A 323 -0.90 18.54 -4.48
C TYR A 323 -0.18 19.47 -3.52
N PHE A 324 0.27 18.93 -2.38
CA PHE A 324 0.88 19.75 -1.34
C PHE A 324 2.22 20.34 -1.80
N MET A 325 2.96 19.66 -2.67
CA MET A 325 4.25 20.11 -3.19
C MET A 325 4.12 21.18 -4.29
N TYR A 326 3.00 21.24 -5.00
CA TYR A 326 2.84 22.12 -6.16
C TYR A 326 1.71 23.15 -5.96
N ASP A 327 0.45 22.75 -6.12
CA ASP A 327 -0.70 23.68 -6.11
C ASP A 327 -0.87 24.35 -4.74
N PHE A 328 -0.71 23.60 -3.65
CA PHE A 328 -0.83 24.16 -2.31
C PHE A 328 0.27 25.16 -1.98
N ILE A 329 1.51 24.95 -2.44
CA ILE A 329 2.63 25.87 -2.16
C ILE A 329 2.35 27.26 -2.71
N GLU A 330 1.79 27.33 -3.92
CA GLU A 330 1.43 28.58 -4.55
C GLU A 330 0.37 29.33 -3.71
N LEU A 331 -0.68 28.62 -3.30
CA LEU A 331 -1.74 29.15 -2.44
C LEU A 331 -1.18 29.63 -1.09
N ARG A 332 -0.35 28.81 -0.43
CA ARG A 332 0.31 29.12 0.84
C ARG A 332 1.23 30.32 0.75
N ASN A 333 2.04 30.42 -0.31
CA ASN A 333 2.94 31.56 -0.52
C ASN A 333 2.17 32.86 -0.74
N THR A 334 1.09 32.79 -1.51
CA THR A 334 0.22 33.93 -1.78
C THR A 334 -0.48 34.41 -0.51
N ALA A 335 -0.97 33.48 0.32
CA ALA A 335 -1.54 33.76 1.63
C ALA A 335 -0.51 34.41 2.58
N ALA A 336 0.69 33.82 2.70
CA ALA A 336 1.75 34.30 3.59
C ALA A 336 2.25 35.72 3.23
N HIS A 337 2.18 36.10 1.95
CA HIS A 337 2.54 37.44 1.49
C HIS A 337 1.38 38.45 1.55
N GLY A 338 0.18 38.05 1.99
CA GLY A 338 -1.01 38.90 1.98
C GLY A 338 -1.33 39.37 0.56
N ARG A 339 -1.30 38.46 -0.43
CA ARG A 339 -1.51 38.78 -1.85
C ARG A 339 -2.76 38.13 -2.44
N LEU A 340 -3.62 37.54 -1.63
CA LEU A 340 -4.88 36.92 -2.05
C LEU A 340 -5.93 37.92 -2.58
N HIS A 341 -5.55 39.14 -2.97
CA HIS A 341 -6.46 40.28 -3.03
C HIS A 341 -7.20 40.50 -4.36
N ASN A 342 -6.73 39.94 -5.49
CA ASN A 342 -7.39 40.14 -6.80
C ASN A 342 -7.66 38.78 -7.48
N ASP A 343 -8.89 38.59 -7.97
CA ASP A 343 -9.40 37.44 -8.73
C ASP A 343 -9.61 36.11 -7.96
N VAL A 344 -9.49 36.11 -6.63
CA VAL A 344 -9.76 34.92 -5.80
C VAL A 344 -11.23 34.89 -5.38
N ASN A 345 -11.94 33.80 -5.72
CA ASN A 345 -13.19 33.49 -5.03
C ASN A 345 -12.86 32.90 -3.66
N TYR A 346 -12.93 33.75 -2.62
CA TYR A 346 -12.61 33.36 -1.25
C TYR A 346 -13.49 32.23 -0.72
N LYS A 347 -14.76 32.16 -1.14
CA LYS A 347 -15.65 31.08 -0.71
C LYS A 347 -15.18 29.74 -1.28
N ASP A 348 -14.97 29.67 -2.59
CA ASP A 348 -14.52 28.45 -3.27
C ASP A 348 -13.15 28.00 -2.73
N THR A 349 -12.26 28.96 -2.46
CA THR A 349 -10.92 28.69 -1.92
C THR A 349 -10.99 28.18 -0.49
N ALA A 350 -11.81 28.81 0.37
CA ALA A 350 -12.03 28.36 1.74
C ALA A 350 -12.62 26.94 1.76
N ASN A 351 -13.56 26.65 0.88
CA ASN A 351 -14.18 25.33 0.74
C ASN A 351 -13.16 24.25 0.33
N MET A 352 -12.20 24.58 -0.54
CA MET A 352 -11.13 23.63 -0.88
C MET A 352 -10.11 23.46 0.25
N LEU A 353 -9.86 24.52 1.03
CA LEU A 353 -8.92 24.51 2.15
C LEU A 353 -9.46 23.80 3.40
N ILE A 354 -10.76 23.89 3.68
CA ILE A 354 -11.36 23.12 4.79
C ILE A 354 -11.27 21.61 4.51
N LEU A 355 -11.37 21.21 3.24
CA LEU A 355 -11.16 19.82 2.82
C LEU A 355 -9.69 19.38 2.92
N ASP A 356 -8.72 20.27 2.66
CA ASP A 356 -7.31 19.98 2.94
C ASP A 356 -7.06 19.75 4.42
N LEU A 357 -7.66 20.61 5.26
CA LEU A 357 -7.54 20.51 6.70
C LEU A 357 -8.16 19.22 7.22
N LEU A 358 -9.37 18.87 6.75
CA LEU A 358 -10.02 17.61 7.10
C LEU A 358 -9.12 16.42 6.77
N TYR A 359 -8.66 16.33 5.51
CA TYR A 359 -7.79 15.25 5.07
C TYR A 359 -6.53 15.14 5.93
N LEU A 360 -5.84 16.26 6.20
CA LEU A 360 -4.61 16.22 7.02
C LEU A 360 -4.89 15.83 8.46
N CYS A 361 -5.98 16.32 9.06
CA CYS A 361 -6.39 15.92 10.40
C CYS A 361 -6.68 14.42 10.45
N GLU A 362 -7.46 13.89 9.50
CA GLU A 362 -7.75 12.45 9.39
C GLU A 362 -6.47 11.63 9.20
N PHE A 363 -5.58 12.07 8.31
CA PHE A 363 -4.33 11.39 8.01
C PHE A 363 -3.39 11.35 9.22
N VAL A 364 -3.12 12.49 9.84
CA VAL A 364 -2.25 12.59 11.03
C VAL A 364 -2.84 11.82 12.21
N ASN A 365 -4.17 11.72 12.31
CA ASN A 365 -4.81 10.96 13.37
C ASN A 365 -4.77 9.44 13.15
N SER A 366 -4.69 8.97 11.91
CA SER A 366 -4.84 7.55 11.55
C SER A 366 -3.56 6.88 11.05
N SER A 367 -2.54 7.63 10.62
CA SER A 367 -1.34 7.02 10.03
C SER A 367 -0.60 6.13 11.03
N ASN A 368 -0.43 4.86 10.66
CA ASN A 368 0.37 3.87 11.38
C ASN A 368 1.88 4.08 11.25
N ALA A 369 2.35 5.13 10.56
CA ALA A 369 3.77 5.45 10.51
C ALA A 369 4.30 5.93 11.87
N THR A 370 3.45 6.58 12.69
CA THR A 370 3.85 7.05 14.02
C THR A 370 3.64 5.98 15.09
N PRO A 371 4.58 5.81 16.05
CA PRO A 371 4.42 4.86 17.15
C PRO A 371 3.15 5.12 17.98
N VAL A 372 2.83 6.40 18.22
CA VAL A 372 1.65 6.80 19.01
C VAL A 372 0.35 6.34 18.36
N ASN A 373 0.17 6.55 17.05
CA ASN A 373 -1.05 6.10 16.39
C ASN A 373 -1.15 4.58 16.29
N ARG A 374 -0.03 3.87 16.07
CA ARG A 374 -0.04 2.39 16.14
C ARG A 374 -0.55 1.91 17.49
N MET A 375 0.00 2.45 18.58
CA MET A 375 -0.43 2.11 19.92
C MET A 375 -1.91 2.45 20.15
N ARG A 376 -2.40 3.62 19.69
CA ARG A 376 -3.81 4.02 19.80
C ARG A 376 -4.75 3.09 19.02
N ASN A 377 -4.36 2.71 17.80
CA ASN A 377 -5.15 1.81 16.96
C ASN A 377 -5.27 0.43 17.61
N ILE A 378 -4.17 -0.10 18.16
CA ILE A 378 -4.20 -1.36 18.93
C ILE A 378 -5.15 -1.27 20.13
N VAL A 379 -5.12 -0.16 20.88
CA VAL A 379 -6.04 0.05 22.02
C VAL A 379 -7.50 0.02 21.54
N ASN A 380 -7.83 0.76 20.46
CA ASN A 380 -9.18 0.81 19.92
C ASN A 380 -9.66 -0.56 19.42
N GLU A 381 -8.80 -1.33 18.76
CA GLU A 381 -9.12 -2.67 18.29
C GLU A 381 -9.42 -3.63 19.45
N ILE A 382 -8.61 -3.61 20.50
CA ILE A 382 -8.83 -4.44 21.71
C ILE A 382 -10.16 -4.05 22.39
N GLU A 383 -10.49 -2.76 22.45
CA GLU A 383 -11.78 -2.30 23.00
C GLU A 383 -12.97 -2.76 22.15
N GLN A 384 -12.84 -2.80 20.82
CA GLN A 384 -13.90 -3.24 19.90
C GLN A 384 -14.09 -4.76 19.91
N GLU A 385 -13.02 -5.55 19.90
CA GLU A 385 -13.10 -7.03 19.88
C GLU A 385 -13.71 -7.61 21.16
N ASN A 386 -13.54 -6.93 22.30
CA ASN A 386 -14.24 -7.28 23.54
C ASN A 386 -15.78 -7.20 23.43
N THR A 387 -16.32 -6.62 22.35
CA THR A 387 -17.77 -6.52 22.12
C THR A 387 -18.33 -7.49 21.07
N GLN A 388 -17.49 -8.08 20.21
CA GLN A 388 -17.93 -8.93 19.10
C GLN A 388 -17.00 -10.13 18.90
N TYR A 389 -17.47 -11.32 19.31
CA TYR A 389 -16.91 -12.65 19.04
C TYR A 389 -15.59 -13.03 19.74
N GLY A 390 -15.68 -14.06 20.58
CA GLY A 390 -14.62 -14.53 21.48
C GLY A 390 -13.52 -15.39 20.85
N GLU A 391 -12.79 -14.88 19.86
CA GLU A 391 -11.45 -15.37 19.55
C GLU A 391 -10.43 -14.26 19.86
N TRP A 392 -9.64 -14.47 20.91
CA TRP A 392 -8.69 -13.50 21.45
C TRP A 392 -7.36 -13.62 20.70
N ASP A 393 -7.07 -12.70 19.78
CA ASP A 393 -5.69 -12.37 19.35
C ASP A 393 -5.05 -11.33 20.29
N ALA A 394 -5.64 -11.13 21.48
CA ALA A 394 -5.28 -10.08 22.42
C ALA A 394 -3.81 -10.17 22.86
N GLU A 395 -3.24 -11.38 23.01
CA GLU A 395 -1.84 -11.56 23.37
C GLU A 395 -0.89 -11.03 22.29
N ILE A 396 -1.21 -11.22 21.01
CA ILE A 396 -0.39 -10.70 19.91
C ILE A 396 -0.44 -9.18 19.94
N LYS A 397 -1.63 -8.60 20.07
CA LYS A 397 -1.83 -7.15 20.11
C LYS A 397 -1.18 -6.50 21.34
N VAL A 398 -1.26 -7.16 22.50
CA VAL A 398 -0.58 -6.71 23.73
C VAL A 398 0.94 -6.78 23.55
N LEU A 399 1.47 -7.81 22.91
CA LEU A 399 2.89 -7.92 22.60
C LEU A 399 3.35 -6.77 21.69
N GLU A 400 2.61 -6.49 20.62
CA GLU A 400 2.89 -5.36 19.71
C GLU A 400 2.84 -4.02 20.44
N PHE A 401 1.79 -3.79 21.26
CA PHE A 401 1.64 -2.57 22.04
C PHE A 401 2.81 -2.37 23.01
N ILE A 402 3.17 -3.38 23.80
CA ILE A 402 4.24 -3.28 24.80
C ILE A 402 5.61 -3.11 24.14
N ASN A 403 5.81 -3.67 22.94
CA ASN A 403 7.07 -3.49 22.21
C ASN A 403 7.33 -2.03 21.85
N GLU A 404 6.29 -1.25 21.54
CA GLU A 404 6.40 0.18 21.29
C GLU A 404 6.40 0.98 22.60
N TYR A 405 5.45 0.68 23.50
CA TYR A 405 5.26 1.40 24.77
C TYR A 405 6.51 1.39 25.66
N ARG A 406 7.29 0.31 25.65
CA ARG A 406 8.55 0.22 26.42
C ARG A 406 9.65 1.17 25.92
N LYS A 407 9.61 1.55 24.64
CA LYS A 407 10.60 2.45 24.01
C LYS A 407 10.23 3.89 24.36
N GLU A 408 8.98 4.24 24.12
CA GLU A 408 8.43 5.55 24.40
C GLU A 408 6.94 5.41 24.79
N PRO A 409 6.58 5.68 26.06
CA PRO A 409 5.19 5.63 26.49
C PRO A 409 4.32 6.62 25.72
N LEU A 410 3.02 6.31 25.63
CA LEU A 410 2.05 7.25 25.08
C LEU A 410 2.10 8.60 25.80
N PRO A 411 1.91 9.73 25.09
CA PRO A 411 1.86 11.06 25.70
C PRO A 411 0.84 11.12 26.82
N THR A 412 1.11 11.93 27.86
CA THR A 412 0.23 12.06 29.04
C THR A 412 -1.21 12.47 28.72
N PHE A 413 -1.40 13.04 27.53
CA PHE A 413 -2.69 13.28 26.91
C PHE A 413 -3.62 12.05 26.93
N TYR A 414 -3.06 10.83 26.84
CA TYR A 414 -3.79 9.57 26.84
C TYR A 414 -3.81 8.86 28.20
N ASP A 415 -3.24 9.41 29.27
CA ASP A 415 -3.08 8.72 30.58
C ASP A 415 -4.42 8.30 31.22
N SER A 416 -5.50 9.01 30.91
CA SER A 416 -6.84 8.72 31.40
C SER A 416 -7.56 7.59 30.66
N ASN A 417 -6.97 7.05 29.59
CA ASN A 417 -7.58 5.97 28.81
C ASN A 417 -7.51 4.64 29.58
N GLU A 418 -8.69 4.12 29.97
CA GLU A 418 -8.80 2.85 30.69
C GLU A 418 -8.27 1.64 29.90
N GLY A 419 -8.41 1.66 28.57
CA GLY A 419 -7.90 0.61 27.68
C GLY A 419 -6.40 0.43 27.79
N ILE A 420 -5.64 1.53 27.80
CA ILE A 420 -4.18 1.51 28.01
C ILE A 420 -3.84 0.84 29.34
N GLN A 421 -4.52 1.25 30.42
CA GLN A 421 -4.26 0.71 31.75
C GLN A 421 -4.59 -0.79 31.83
N LYS A 422 -5.67 -1.24 31.16
CA LYS A 422 -6.05 -2.65 31.05
C LYS A 422 -4.98 -3.46 30.31
N ILE A 423 -4.47 -2.96 29.17
CA ILE A 423 -3.41 -3.61 28.38
C ILE A 423 -2.13 -3.74 29.20
N VAL A 424 -1.68 -2.65 29.83
CA VAL A 424 -0.46 -2.66 30.66
C VAL A 424 -0.62 -3.61 31.85
N LYS A 425 -1.80 -3.67 32.48
CA LYS A 425 -2.08 -4.62 33.56
C LYS A 425 -2.08 -6.06 33.06
N TYR A 426 -2.69 -6.35 31.91
CA TYR A 426 -2.69 -7.67 31.30
C TYR A 426 -1.29 -8.13 30.92
N ALA A 427 -0.45 -7.24 30.40
CA ALA A 427 0.96 -7.52 30.12
C ALA A 427 1.76 -7.92 31.36
N HIS A 428 1.27 -7.58 32.56
CA HIS A 428 1.86 -7.98 33.84
C HIS A 428 1.15 -9.17 34.50
N SER A 429 0.24 -9.86 33.79
CA SER A 429 -0.49 -11.02 34.30
C SER A 429 0.28 -12.33 34.05
N GLU A 430 -0.06 -13.34 34.85
CA GLU A 430 0.44 -14.72 34.66
C GLU A 430 -0.02 -15.31 33.32
N ASP A 431 -1.22 -14.97 32.85
CA ASP A 431 -1.77 -15.44 31.56
C ASP A 431 -0.89 -14.99 30.38
N PHE A 432 -0.50 -13.71 30.36
CA PHE A 432 0.38 -13.18 29.32
C PHE A 432 1.79 -13.80 29.39
N LEU A 433 2.32 -14.05 30.59
CA LEU A 433 3.60 -14.76 30.74
C LEU A 433 3.53 -16.20 30.25
N ASN A 434 2.43 -16.90 30.52
CA ASN A 434 2.19 -18.25 30.00
C ASN A 434 2.16 -18.26 28.47
N TYR A 435 1.56 -17.25 27.84
CA TYR A 435 1.62 -17.07 26.38
C TYR A 435 3.06 -16.89 25.88
N ILE A 436 3.84 -15.99 26.49
CA ILE A 436 5.26 -15.80 26.10
C ILE A 436 6.03 -17.12 26.28
N LYS A 437 5.82 -17.83 27.38
CA LYS A 437 6.45 -19.13 27.66
C LYS A 437 6.16 -20.15 26.57
N LEU A 438 4.91 -20.27 26.11
CA LEU A 438 4.56 -21.13 24.99
C LEU A 438 5.34 -20.77 23.72
N LYS A 439 5.49 -19.47 23.41
CA LYS A 439 6.29 -19.02 22.26
C LYS A 439 7.78 -19.34 22.41
N VAL A 440 8.33 -19.19 23.62
CA VAL A 440 9.73 -19.53 23.93
C VAL A 440 9.99 -21.05 23.84
N MET A 441 9.03 -21.89 24.23
CA MET A 441 9.14 -23.35 24.12
C MET A 441 9.14 -23.87 22.67
N TYR A 442 8.54 -23.12 21.74
CA TYR A 442 8.45 -23.49 20.32
C TYR A 442 9.08 -22.41 19.40
N PRO A 443 10.40 -22.14 19.51
CA PRO A 443 11.03 -21.03 18.81
C PRO A 443 11.13 -21.25 17.29
N ALA A 444 10.94 -22.48 16.81
CA ALA A 444 10.99 -22.83 15.39
C ALA A 444 9.97 -22.08 14.52
N TYR A 445 8.95 -21.48 15.14
CA TYR A 445 7.92 -20.69 14.46
C TYR A 445 8.13 -19.17 14.59
N LEU A 446 9.25 -18.74 15.17
CA LEU A 446 9.56 -17.33 15.39
C LEU A 446 10.71 -16.89 14.48
N THR A 447 10.55 -15.71 13.89
CA THR A 447 11.65 -15.01 13.23
C THR A 447 12.64 -14.49 14.26
N GLN A 448 13.89 -14.21 13.83
CA GLN A 448 14.88 -13.61 14.73
C GLN A 448 14.42 -12.27 15.30
N GLY A 449 13.71 -11.45 14.52
CA GLY A 449 13.14 -10.18 14.99
C GLY A 449 12.12 -10.39 16.12
N GLN A 450 11.23 -11.38 15.99
CA GLN A 450 10.25 -11.71 17.04
C GLN A 450 10.93 -12.22 18.32
N LEU A 451 12.01 -12.99 18.21
CA LEU A 451 12.80 -13.42 19.37
C LEU A 451 13.47 -12.24 20.08
N ASP A 452 13.96 -11.27 19.31
CA ASP A 452 14.57 -10.06 19.87
C ASP A 452 13.52 -9.19 20.56
N ASP A 453 12.33 -9.01 19.96
CA ASP A 453 11.20 -8.31 20.59
C ASP A 453 10.75 -8.99 21.89
N ILE A 454 10.59 -10.32 21.91
CA ILE A 454 10.23 -11.06 23.13
C ILE A 454 11.29 -10.89 24.22
N ARG A 455 12.58 -11.00 23.88
CA ARG A 455 13.68 -10.82 24.83
C ARG A 455 13.59 -9.45 25.50
N ASP A 456 13.39 -8.45 24.68
CA ASP A 456 13.33 -7.07 25.08
C ASP A 456 12.10 -6.74 25.95
N ILE A 457 10.94 -7.34 25.62
CA ILE A 457 9.73 -7.27 26.45
C ILE A 457 9.96 -7.94 27.80
N LEU A 458 10.60 -9.12 27.84
CA LEU A 458 10.94 -9.78 29.10
C LEU A 458 11.91 -8.93 29.95
N VAL A 459 12.85 -8.21 29.33
CA VAL A 459 13.72 -7.26 30.04
C VAL A 459 12.92 -6.10 30.63
N TYR A 460 11.92 -5.60 29.90
CA TYR A 460 11.00 -4.57 30.37
C TYR A 460 10.15 -5.07 31.55
N LEU A 461 9.47 -6.22 31.41
CA LEU A 461 8.60 -6.80 32.44
C LEU A 461 9.37 -7.23 33.70
N LYS A 462 10.63 -7.66 33.55
CA LYS A 462 11.52 -8.01 34.66
C LYS A 462 11.77 -6.85 35.65
N LYS A 463 11.52 -5.60 35.25
CA LYS A 463 11.58 -4.44 36.15
C LYS A 463 10.50 -4.50 37.23
N SER A 464 9.36 -5.17 36.97
CA SER A 464 8.36 -5.46 38.00
C SER A 464 8.91 -6.44 39.02
N THR A 465 8.73 -6.16 40.31
CA THR A 465 9.18 -7.05 41.39
C THR A 465 8.47 -8.41 41.36
N GLU A 466 7.23 -8.43 40.87
CA GLU A 466 6.35 -9.61 40.87
C GLU A 466 6.76 -10.63 39.80
N LEU A 467 7.21 -10.17 38.63
CA LEU A 467 7.51 -11.03 37.47
C LEU A 467 9.01 -11.32 37.29
N LYS A 468 9.85 -10.75 38.15
CA LYS A 468 11.32 -10.74 38.00
C LYS A 468 11.92 -12.13 37.86
N GLU A 469 11.48 -13.10 38.67
CA GLU A 469 12.02 -14.46 38.68
C GLU A 469 11.65 -15.20 37.40
N GLU A 470 10.37 -15.17 37.04
CA GLU A 470 9.84 -15.86 35.86
C GLU A 470 10.42 -15.28 34.55
N CYS A 471 10.45 -13.95 34.40
CA CYS A 471 11.11 -13.33 33.25
C CYS A 471 12.60 -13.69 33.18
N THR A 472 13.29 -13.84 34.32
CA THR A 472 14.70 -14.24 34.34
C THR A 472 14.89 -15.69 33.90
N CYS A 473 13.95 -16.59 34.22
CA CYS A 473 13.94 -17.96 33.72
C CYS A 473 13.72 -18.00 32.21
N LEU A 474 12.66 -17.33 31.71
CA LEU A 474 12.36 -17.28 30.27
C LEU A 474 13.50 -16.67 29.44
N LEU A 475 14.16 -15.63 29.94
CA LEU A 475 15.34 -15.04 29.28
C LEU A 475 16.52 -16.02 29.14
N LYS A 476 16.65 -17.00 30.04
CA LYS A 476 17.69 -18.05 29.95
C LYS A 476 17.31 -19.15 28.96
N GLU A 477 16.01 -19.41 28.82
CA GLU A 477 15.45 -20.42 27.91
C GLU A 477 15.38 -19.93 26.46
N LEU A 478 15.33 -18.61 26.25
CA LEU A 478 15.41 -18.02 24.92
C LEU A 478 16.71 -18.45 24.21
N PRO A 479 16.64 -18.96 22.97
CA PRO A 479 17.82 -19.33 22.21
C PRO A 479 18.77 -18.13 22.08
N LYS A 480 20.04 -18.33 22.45
CA LYS A 480 21.10 -17.35 22.25
C LYS A 480 21.50 -17.39 20.77
N ASN A 481 21.20 -16.32 20.04
CA ASN A 481 21.61 -16.07 18.64
C ASN A 481 21.84 -17.35 17.83
N ALA A 482 20.76 -17.97 17.36
CA ALA A 482 20.88 -18.95 16.29
C ALA A 482 21.26 -18.17 15.02
N ILE A 483 22.57 -18.10 14.75
CA ILE A 483 23.08 -17.83 13.41
C ILE A 483 22.56 -18.98 12.55
N TYR A 484 21.39 -18.82 11.95
CA TYR A 484 20.99 -19.63 10.81
C TYR A 484 21.82 -19.14 9.64
N ASN A 485 22.96 -19.81 9.40
CA ASN A 485 23.63 -19.75 8.12
C ASN A 485 22.70 -20.38 7.08
N GLU A 486 22.35 -19.57 6.07
CA GLU A 486 21.89 -19.86 4.70
C GLU A 486 20.89 -21.01 4.45
#